data_AF-A0AAE3IPT7-F1
#
_entry.id   AF-A0AAE3IPT7-F1
#
_cell.length_a   1.000
_cell.length_b   1.000
_cell.length_c   1.000
_cell.angle_alpha   90.00
_cell.angle_beta   90.00
_cell.angle_gamma   90.00
#
_symmetry.space_group_name_H-M   'P 1'
#
loop_
_entity.id
_entity.type
_entity.pdbx_description
1 polymer ?
#
loop_
_entity_poly.entity_id
_entity_poly.type
_entity_poly.pdbx_seq_one_letter_code
_entity_poly.pdbx_strand_id
1 'polypeptide(L)'
;MKQIIITLLVFMTLLSCQKEAVNQSYQASFEISPYIEYVGPRPPAAADAPKNIPAMRVTDLRTKETFTLTLGEIKGFTFEEGFKYILIVEVTILANPPMDGDINEYTLVKIVSKEK
;
A
#
# COMPACT_ATOMS: atom_id res chain seq x y z
N MET A 1 -55.87 -22.63 -38.82
CA MET A 1 -56.10 -22.95 -37.39
C MET A 1 -55.01 -23.93 -37.00
N LYS A 2 -54.07 -23.69 -36.08
CA LYS A 2 -54.14 -22.99 -34.80
C LYS A 2 -52.71 -22.59 -34.44
N GLN A 3 -52.53 -21.33 -34.05
CA GLN A 3 -51.28 -20.78 -33.54
C GLN A 3 -50.83 -21.56 -32.29
N ILE A 4 -49.55 -21.94 -32.20
CA ILE A 4 -48.93 -22.26 -30.92
C ILE A 4 -47.68 -21.39 -30.80
N ILE A 5 -47.84 -20.37 -29.97
CA ILE A 5 -46.83 -19.43 -29.50
C ILE A 5 -45.76 -20.24 -28.76
N ILE A 6 -44.54 -20.29 -29.29
CA ILE A 6 -43.39 -20.80 -28.57
C ILE A 6 -42.72 -19.59 -27.91
N THR A 7 -42.89 -19.57 -26.59
CA THR A 7 -42.45 -18.56 -25.64
C THR A 7 -40.98 -18.19 -25.84
N LEU A 8 -40.76 -16.91 -26.09
CA LEU A 8 -39.48 -16.20 -26.07
C LEU A 8 -38.87 -16.32 -24.66
N LEU A 9 -38.01 -17.32 -24.44
CA LEU A 9 -37.19 -17.39 -23.24
C LEU A 9 -36.03 -16.41 -23.40
N VAL A 10 -36.27 -15.17 -22.97
CA VAL A 10 -35.25 -14.14 -22.81
C VAL A 10 -34.25 -14.66 -21.78
N PHE A 11 -33.12 -15.20 -22.24
CA PHE A 11 -31.95 -15.46 -21.43
C PHE A 11 -31.28 -14.11 -21.14
N MET A 12 -31.90 -13.36 -20.22
CA MET A 12 -31.33 -12.15 -19.64
C MET A 12 -30.21 -12.63 -18.71
N THR A 13 -29.03 -12.87 -19.27
CA THR A 13 -27.82 -13.02 -18.46
C THR A 13 -27.64 -11.73 -17.70
N LEU A 14 -27.99 -11.78 -16.43
CA LEU A 14 -27.57 -10.81 -15.45
C LEU A 14 -26.03 -10.77 -15.51
N LEU A 15 -25.47 -9.81 -16.23
CA LEU A 15 -24.16 -9.26 -15.94
C LEU A 15 -24.26 -8.59 -14.56
N SER A 16 -24.44 -9.40 -13.52
CA SER A 16 -24.14 -8.99 -12.17
C SER A 16 -22.62 -8.87 -12.14
N CYS A 17 -22.14 -7.65 -12.35
CA CYS A 17 -20.76 -7.32 -12.09
C CYS A 17 -20.61 -7.42 -10.56
N GLN A 18 -20.40 -8.63 -10.04
CA GLN A 18 -19.79 -8.79 -8.72
C GLN A 18 -18.39 -8.24 -8.88
N LYS A 19 -18.24 -6.95 -8.56
CA LYS A 19 -16.94 -6.31 -8.47
C LYS A 19 -16.29 -6.89 -7.22
N GLU A 20 -15.64 -8.03 -7.37
CA GLU A 20 -14.81 -8.59 -6.30
C GLU A 20 -13.77 -7.53 -5.92
N ALA A 21 -13.64 -7.29 -4.61
CA ALA A 21 -12.68 -6.35 -4.08
C ALA A 21 -11.28 -7.00 -4.21
N VAL A 22 -10.56 -6.67 -5.27
CA VAL A 22 -9.24 -7.22 -5.58
C VAL A 22 -8.15 -6.23 -5.20
N ASN A 23 -7.12 -6.71 -4.49
CA ASN A 23 -5.94 -5.92 -4.15
C ASN A 23 -5.23 -5.44 -5.42
N GLN A 24 -4.71 -4.22 -5.40
CA GLN A 24 -4.01 -3.64 -6.55
C GLN A 24 -2.56 -3.39 -6.19
N SER A 25 -1.64 -3.97 -6.96
CA SER A 25 -0.20 -3.80 -6.74
C SER A 25 0.43 -2.99 -7.87
N TYR A 26 1.40 -2.15 -7.53
CA TYR A 26 2.27 -1.47 -8.48
C TYR A 26 3.67 -1.28 -7.89
N GLN A 27 4.67 -1.10 -8.75
CA GLN A 27 6.02 -0.78 -8.30
C GLN A 27 6.23 0.73 -8.24
N ALA A 28 6.90 1.18 -7.18
CA ALA A 28 7.33 2.56 -6.98
C ALA A 28 8.83 2.63 -6.67
N SER A 29 9.45 3.74 -7.05
CA SER A 29 10.84 4.03 -6.72
C SER A 29 10.87 4.99 -5.53
N PHE A 30 11.34 4.52 -4.39
CA PHE A 30 11.38 5.30 -3.15
C PHE A 30 12.81 5.73 -2.84
N GLU A 31 13.00 7.02 -2.58
CA GLU A 31 14.20 7.54 -1.95
C GLU A 31 14.02 7.55 -0.43
N ILE A 32 14.94 6.96 0.31
CA ILE A 32 14.94 6.94 1.77
C ILE A 32 16.02 7.87 2.29
N SER A 33 15.63 8.80 3.17
CA SER A 33 16.53 9.71 3.87
C SER A 33 17.51 8.95 4.79
N PRO A 34 18.75 9.45 4.97
CA PRO A 34 19.72 8.81 5.85
C PRO A 34 19.44 8.95 7.36
N TYR A 35 18.51 9.82 7.77
CA TYR A 35 18.24 10.10 9.18
C TYR A 35 16.90 9.52 9.64
N ILE A 36 16.87 9.04 10.89
CA ILE A 36 15.64 8.66 11.57
C ILE A 36 14.85 9.92 11.92
N GLU A 37 13.55 9.88 11.62
CA GLU A 37 12.57 10.84 12.12
C GLU A 37 11.75 10.22 13.26
N TYR A 38 11.11 11.07 14.05
CA TYR A 38 10.23 10.63 15.13
C TYR A 38 8.81 11.14 14.88
N VAL A 39 7.87 10.20 14.85
CA VAL A 39 6.45 10.49 14.63
C VAL A 39 5.63 10.10 15.85
N GLY A 40 4.48 10.75 16.02
CA GLY A 40 3.48 10.35 17.01
C GLY A 40 2.78 9.04 16.60
N PRO A 41 2.07 8.41 17.53
CA PRO A 41 1.30 7.20 17.24
C PRO A 41 0.14 7.51 16.30
N ARG A 42 -0.17 6.58 15.39
CA ARG A 42 -1.33 6.69 14.50
C ARG A 42 -2.63 6.58 15.33
N PRO A 43 -3.59 7.51 15.19
CA PRO A 43 -4.90 7.37 15.82
C PRO A 43 -5.67 6.17 15.24
N PRO A 44 -6.47 5.45 16.05
CA PRO A 44 -6.69 5.65 17.48
C PRO A 44 -5.53 5.10 18.32
N ALA A 45 -4.94 5.95 19.16
CA ALA A 45 -3.86 5.58 20.08
C ALA A 45 -4.27 5.88 21.52
N ALA A 46 -3.86 5.01 22.45
CA ALA A 46 -4.05 5.25 23.87
C ALA A 46 -3.27 6.51 24.33
N ALA A 47 -3.73 7.17 25.38
CA ALA A 47 -3.12 8.42 25.86
C ALA A 47 -1.66 8.25 26.33
N ASP A 48 -1.31 7.03 26.75
CA ASP A 48 0.01 6.61 27.19
C ASP A 48 0.88 6.02 26.08
N ALA A 49 0.39 5.98 24.83
CA ALA A 49 1.15 5.47 23.70
C ALA A 49 2.45 6.28 23.48
N PRO A 50 3.54 5.60 23.05
CA PRO A 50 4.82 6.26 22.82
C PRO A 50 4.70 7.35 21.75
N LYS A 51 5.19 8.55 22.07
CA LYS A 51 5.10 9.74 21.20
C LYS A 51 6.27 9.91 20.23
N ASN A 52 7.34 9.15 20.42
CA ASN A 52 8.58 9.23 19.64
C ASN A 52 8.83 7.89 18.94
N ILE A 53 7.99 7.55 17.96
CA ILE A 53 8.13 6.32 17.18
C ILE A 53 9.14 6.58 16.07
N PRO A 54 10.24 5.81 15.97
CA PRO A 54 11.22 6.01 14.93
C PRO A 54 10.64 5.63 13.56
N ALA A 55 10.90 6.48 12.57
CA ALA A 55 10.42 6.35 11.20
C ALA A 55 11.47 6.79 10.19
N MET A 56 11.34 6.28 8.98
CA MET A 56 12.11 6.68 7.81
C MET A 56 11.32 7.76 7.06
N ARG A 57 12.01 8.82 6.62
CA ARG A 57 11.44 9.72 5.61
C ARG A 57 11.61 9.12 4.22
N VAL A 58 10.49 8.96 3.53
CA VAL A 58 10.37 8.33 2.22
C VAL A 58 9.86 9.36 1.23
N THR A 59 10.54 9.50 0.10
CA THR A 59 10.08 10.32 -1.03
C THR A 59 9.79 9.41 -2.23
N ASP A 60 8.56 9.40 -2.71
CA ASP A 60 8.23 8.73 -3.97
C ASP A 60 8.85 9.54 -5.13
N LEU A 61 9.79 8.92 -5.85
CA LEU A 61 10.53 9.61 -6.90
C LEU A 61 9.68 9.95 -8.12
N ARG A 62 8.53 9.30 -8.32
CA ARG A 62 7.56 9.58 -9.38
C ARG A 62 6.63 10.73 -8.99
N THR A 63 5.98 10.66 -7.83
CA THR A 63 4.98 11.67 -7.41
C THR A 63 5.60 12.88 -6.72
N LYS A 64 6.84 12.75 -6.23
CA LYS A 64 7.55 13.72 -5.38
C LYS A 64 6.91 13.95 -4.02
N GLU A 65 5.92 13.13 -3.65
CA GLU A 65 5.34 13.17 -2.31
C GLU A 65 6.31 12.59 -1.30
N THR A 66 6.33 13.19 -0.11
CA THR A 66 7.18 12.76 0.99
C THR A 66 6.30 12.41 2.19
N PHE A 67 6.55 11.24 2.76
CA PHE A 67 5.81 10.69 3.89
C PHE A 67 6.77 9.91 4.80
N THR A 68 6.27 9.47 5.95
CA THR A 68 7.04 8.69 6.91
C THR A 68 6.52 7.27 6.99
N LEU A 69 7.45 6.32 7.04
CA LEU A 69 7.16 4.92 7.32
C LEU A 69 7.88 4.49 8.58
N THR A 70 7.20 3.85 9.53
CA THR A 70 7.85 3.35 10.75
C THR A 70 8.93 2.32 10.41
N LEU A 71 9.95 2.18 11.27
CA LEU A 71 11.03 1.23 10.99
C LEU A 71 10.47 -0.19 10.83
N GLY A 72 10.75 -0.83 9.70
CA GLY A 72 10.28 -2.18 9.37
C GLY A 72 8.96 -2.25 8.59
N GLU A 73 8.32 -1.12 8.26
CA GLU A 73 7.09 -1.12 7.44
C GLU A 73 7.28 -1.62 6.00
N ILE A 74 8.50 -1.52 5.46
CA ILE A 74 8.84 -2.12 4.17
C ILE A 74 9.32 -3.56 4.41
N LYS A 75 8.46 -4.54 4.12
CA LYS A 75 8.75 -5.97 4.27
C LYS A 75 10.01 -6.32 3.46
N GLY A 76 10.98 -6.97 4.12
CA GLY A 76 12.26 -7.37 3.50
C GLY A 76 13.33 -6.28 3.45
N PHE A 77 13.06 -5.07 3.95
CA PHE A 77 14.05 -4.00 4.08
C PHE A 77 14.43 -3.76 5.54
N THR A 78 15.73 -3.59 5.81
CA THR A 78 16.25 -3.17 7.12
C THR A 78 16.97 -1.84 6.92
N PHE A 79 16.47 -0.80 7.59
CA PHE A 79 17.08 0.52 7.54
C PHE A 79 18.35 0.58 8.39
N GLU A 80 19.40 1.17 7.83
CA GLU A 80 20.61 1.52 8.57
C GLU A 80 20.79 3.04 8.51
N GLU A 81 20.83 3.68 9.68
CA GLU A 81 21.01 5.12 9.79
C GLU A 81 22.36 5.57 9.22
N GLY A 82 22.37 6.76 8.61
CA GLY A 82 23.52 7.33 7.91
C GLY A 82 23.62 6.91 6.45
N PHE A 83 22.69 6.10 5.93
CA PHE A 83 22.65 5.73 4.52
C PHE A 83 21.41 6.26 3.81
N LYS A 84 21.62 6.90 2.67
CA LYS A 84 20.59 7.23 1.71
C LYS A 84 20.34 6.03 0.80
N TYR A 85 19.08 5.68 0.57
CA TYR A 85 18.71 4.55 -0.29
C TYR A 85 17.85 5.01 -1.46
N ILE A 86 17.98 4.31 -2.59
CA ILE A 86 16.93 4.24 -3.60
C ILE A 86 16.45 2.78 -3.66
N LEU A 87 15.17 2.56 -3.44
CA LEU A 87 14.52 1.26 -3.42
C LEU A 87 13.50 1.15 -4.55
N ILE A 88 13.35 -0.05 -5.12
CA ILE A 88 12.11 -0.42 -5.80
C ILE A 88 11.25 -1.20 -4.81
N VAL A 89 10.04 -0.73 -4.61
CA VAL A 89 9.07 -1.27 -3.64
C VAL A 89 7.80 -1.64 -4.39
N GLU A 90 7.26 -2.81 -4.12
CA GLU A 90 5.90 -3.18 -4.51
C GLU A 90 4.95 -2.61 -3.45
N VAL A 91 4.08 -1.71 -3.90
CA VAL A 91 3.00 -1.13 -3.10
C VAL A 91 1.72 -1.87 -3.43
N THR A 92 1.13 -2.52 -2.43
CA THR A 92 -0.15 -3.21 -2.56
C THR A 92 -1.24 -2.43 -1.84
N ILE A 93 -2.19 -1.90 -2.60
CA ILE A 93 -3.41 -1.28 -2.10
C ILE A 93 -4.37 -2.42 -1.73
N LEU A 94 -4.67 -2.56 -0.44
CA LEU A 94 -5.57 -3.56 0.10
C LEU A 94 -7.01 -3.19 -0.24
N ALA A 95 -7.75 -4.14 -0.81
CA ALA A 95 -9.16 -3.95 -1.12
C ALA A 95 -10.04 -4.01 0.15
N ASN A 96 -9.60 -4.80 1.13
CA ASN A 96 -10.18 -4.91 2.47
C ASN A 96 -9.09 -4.65 3.51
N PRO A 97 -8.71 -3.39 3.77
CA PRO A 97 -7.70 -3.08 4.76
C PRO A 97 -8.18 -3.43 6.18
N PRO A 98 -7.26 -3.71 7.11
CA PRO A 98 -7.60 -3.80 8.53
C PRO A 98 -8.20 -2.48 9.04
N MET A 99 -9.11 -2.57 10.01
CA MET A 99 -9.86 -1.41 10.54
C MET A 99 -8.96 -0.29 11.07
N ASP A 100 -7.83 -0.67 11.70
CA ASP A 100 -6.89 0.24 12.35
C ASP A 100 -5.50 0.21 11.69
N GLY A 101 -5.38 -0.27 10.44
CA GLY A 101 -4.10 -0.34 9.75
C GLY A 101 -4.11 0.37 8.39
N ASP A 102 -2.93 0.47 7.79
CA ASP A 102 -2.77 1.19 6.53
C ASP A 102 -3.46 0.46 5.37
N ILE A 103 -3.93 1.24 4.42
CA ILE A 103 -4.46 0.74 3.14
C ILE A 103 -3.36 0.17 2.23
N ASN A 104 -2.10 0.52 2.50
CA ASN A 104 -0.96 0.14 1.68
C ASN A 104 -0.05 -0.84 2.43
N GLU A 105 0.34 -1.92 1.76
CA GLU A 105 1.49 -2.72 2.17
C GLU A 105 2.69 -2.43 1.27
N TYR A 106 3.89 -2.45 1.85
CA TYR A 106 5.14 -2.17 1.16
C TYR A 106 6.05 -3.40 1.22
N THR A 107 6.46 -3.92 0.08
CA THR A 107 7.40 -5.05 -0.01
C THR A 107 8.62 -4.67 -0.84
N LEU A 108 9.83 -4.86 -0.31
CA LEU A 108 11.06 -4.60 -1.03
C LEU A 108 11.17 -5.53 -2.24
N VAL A 109 11.33 -4.95 -3.43
CA VAL A 109 11.67 -5.70 -4.65
C VAL A 109 13.18 -5.72 -4.83
N LYS A 110 13.84 -4.56 -4.72
CA LYS A 110 15.31 -4.44 -4.78
C LYS A 110 15.83 -3.13 -4.22
N ILE A 111 17.07 -3.15 -3.77
CA ILE A 111 17.86 -1.95 -3.48
C ILE A 111 18.56 -1.53 -4.77
N VAL A 112 18.32 -0.30 -5.23
CA VAL A 112 18.95 0.29 -6.42
C VAL A 112 20.25 0.99 -6.05
N SER A 113 20.26 1.74 -4.95
CA SER A 113 21.48 2.35 -4.41
C SER A 113 21.44 2.41 -2.88
N LYS A 114 22.65 2.43 -2.29
CA LYS A 114 22.94 2.67 -0.87
C LYS A 114 24.18 3.54 -0.81
N GLU A 115 24.03 4.78 -0.36
CA GLU A 115 25.08 5.81 -0.34
C GLU A 115 25.20 6.37 1.08
N LYS A 116 26.42 6.71 1.51
CA LYS A 116 26.70 7.25 2.85
C LYS A 116 26.92 8.75 2.79
#